data_AF-A0A0P7V6V1-F1
#
_entry.id   AF-A0A0P7V6V1-F1
#
_cell.length_a   1.000
_cell.length_b   1.000
_cell.length_c   1.000
_cell.angle_alpha   90.00
_cell.angle_beta   90.00
_cell.angle_gamma   90.00
#
_symmetry.space_group_name_H-M   'P 1'
#
loop_
_entity.id
_entity.type
_entity.pdbx_description
1 polymer ?
#
loop_
_entity_poly.entity_id
_entity_poly.type
_entity_poly.pdbx_seq_one_letter_code
_entity_poly.pdbx_strand_id
1 'polypeptide(L)'
;MAELLYQVKGPVNANSRNTAEADSDNVLRPLMDFLDGNLMLFATVCEKTVLKRVLKDLWRIVMKSLEKTIVLPQSSDTSGAQIILSAAKELGHLSKLKDHMVSGEAKSLTPKQCAVMDVALDTIKQYFHAGGNGLKKSFLEKSPELSSLRYALSLYTQTTDALIRTFVTTQHAQVVAANDLKWQTSGMFRPFVEVNIIGPHLSDKKRKFTTKSKNNSWAPKFNETFHFILGNEDGPQCYELQVCVKDYCFGRADRVVGIAVMQLRDVAERGSCACWCPLGRRLHMDDTGQTVLRILSQRTNDEVAKEFVKLKSEMRSAEEGR
;
A
#
# COMPACT_ATOMS: atom_id res chain seq x y z
N MET A 1 7.82 19.74 7.79
CA MET A 1 6.95 18.79 8.49
C MET A 1 7.40 17.34 8.31
N ALA A 2 7.26 16.73 7.12
CA ALA A 2 7.63 15.31 6.90
C ALA A 2 9.03 14.93 7.41
N GLU A 3 10.07 15.70 7.02
CA GLU A 3 11.44 15.52 7.52
C GLU A 3 11.56 15.53 9.05
N LEU A 4 10.88 16.46 9.72
CA LEU A 4 10.88 16.58 11.18
C LEU A 4 10.20 15.35 11.81
N LEU A 5 9.11 14.86 11.23
CA LEU A 5 8.45 13.64 11.69
C LEU A 5 9.37 12.42 11.52
N TYR A 6 10.09 12.31 10.40
CA TYR A 6 11.05 11.23 10.17
C TYR A 6 12.29 11.28 11.08
N GLN A 7 12.59 12.43 11.68
CA GLN A 7 13.61 12.58 12.72
C GLN A 7 13.13 12.11 14.10
N VAL A 8 11.80 12.06 14.36
CA VAL A 8 11.25 11.52 15.60
C VAL A 8 11.57 10.03 15.73
N LYS A 9 12.34 9.67 16.76
CA LYS A 9 12.71 8.30 17.13
C LYS A 9 12.42 8.04 18.62
N GLY A 10 12.51 6.77 19.03
CA GLY A 10 12.40 6.33 20.42
C GLY A 10 11.18 5.45 20.70
N PRO A 11 11.20 4.69 21.82
CA PRO A 11 10.10 3.80 22.22
C PRO A 11 8.88 4.56 22.76
N VAL A 12 7.73 3.87 22.81
CA VAL A 12 6.48 4.39 23.37
C VAL A 12 6.36 3.96 24.83
N ASN A 13 6.68 4.86 25.75
CA ASN A 13 6.67 4.62 27.20
C ASN A 13 5.46 5.32 27.86
N ALA A 14 5.20 5.14 29.16
CA ALA A 14 4.10 5.83 29.83
C ALA A 14 4.21 7.38 29.80
N ASN A 15 5.43 7.92 29.77
CA ASN A 15 5.71 9.36 29.55
C ASN A 15 5.67 9.78 28.05
N SER A 16 5.14 8.94 27.15
CA SER A 16 5.11 9.22 25.71
C SER A 16 4.17 10.37 25.33
N ARG A 17 3.14 10.68 26.12
CA ARG A 17 2.16 11.73 25.75
C ARG A 17 2.79 13.12 25.74
N ASN A 18 3.41 13.53 26.84
CA ASN A 18 4.06 14.85 26.96
C ASN A 18 5.26 15.00 25.98
N THR A 19 5.93 13.89 25.64
CA THR A 19 7.00 13.90 24.63
C THR A 19 6.45 13.90 23.21
N ALA A 20 5.31 13.25 22.94
CA ALA A 20 4.61 13.33 21.66
C ALA A 20 3.96 14.70 21.41
N GLU A 21 3.52 15.40 22.47
CA GLU A 21 3.07 16.79 22.41
C GLU A 21 4.23 17.73 22.01
N ALA A 22 5.37 17.64 22.70
CA ALA A 22 6.57 18.42 22.35
C ALA A 22 7.14 18.08 20.96
N ASP A 23 7.16 16.79 20.58
CA ASP A 23 7.55 16.36 19.23
C ASP A 23 6.53 16.88 18.18
N SER A 24 5.23 16.87 18.51
CA SER A 24 4.16 17.41 17.65
C SER A 24 4.33 18.90 17.41
N ASP A 25 4.54 19.71 18.44
CA ASP A 25 4.73 21.17 18.30
C ASP A 25 5.91 21.49 17.38
N ASN A 26 7.02 20.75 17.51
CA ASN A 26 8.17 20.88 16.62
C ASN A 26 7.84 20.48 15.16
N VAL A 27 7.11 19.37 14.95
CA VAL A 27 6.69 18.90 13.62
C VAL A 27 5.68 19.87 12.96
N LEU A 28 4.79 20.44 13.76
CA LEU A 28 3.75 21.40 13.36
C LEU A 28 4.31 22.77 12.99
N ARG A 29 5.37 23.23 13.65
CA ARG A 29 5.87 24.61 13.56
C ARG A 29 5.91 25.19 12.13
N PRO A 30 6.44 24.53 11.08
CA PRO A 30 6.47 25.10 9.74
C PRO A 30 5.08 25.27 9.09
N LEU A 31 4.09 24.47 9.51
CA LEU A 31 2.70 24.64 9.10
C LEU A 31 2.03 25.75 9.92
N MET A 32 2.28 25.82 11.23
CA MET A 32 1.70 26.84 12.11
C MET A 32 2.23 28.24 11.75
N ASP A 33 3.53 28.41 11.53
CA ASP A 33 4.12 29.69 11.08
C ASP A 33 3.48 30.19 9.78
N PHE A 34 3.21 29.28 8.82
CA PHE A 34 2.49 29.59 7.58
C PHE A 34 1.01 29.92 7.82
N LEU A 35 0.34 29.19 8.71
CA LEU A 35 -1.07 29.40 9.03
C LEU A 35 -1.25 30.72 9.81
N ASP A 36 -0.41 31.03 10.81
CA ASP A 36 -0.48 32.26 11.60
C ASP A 36 -0.34 33.50 10.73
N GLY A 37 0.67 33.57 9.86
CA GLY A 37 0.86 34.71 8.96
C GLY A 37 -0.32 34.93 8.02
N ASN A 38 -0.93 33.86 7.49
CA ASN A 38 -2.01 33.97 6.52
C ASN A 38 -3.40 34.11 7.15
N LEU A 39 -3.74 33.32 8.18
CA LEU A 39 -5.05 33.39 8.83
C LEU A 39 -5.23 34.68 9.62
N MET A 40 -4.18 35.25 10.23
CA MET A 40 -4.29 36.54 10.91
C MET A 40 -4.59 37.68 9.91
N LEU A 41 -4.00 37.62 8.71
CA LEU A 41 -4.33 38.53 7.62
C LEU A 41 -5.78 38.32 7.11
N PHE A 42 -6.19 37.07 6.87
CA PHE A 42 -7.57 36.79 6.44
C PHE A 42 -8.60 37.14 7.51
N ALA A 43 -8.30 36.98 8.80
CA ALA A 43 -9.21 37.34 9.89
C ALA A 43 -9.40 38.85 10.08
N THR A 44 -8.42 39.66 9.66
CA THR A 44 -8.49 41.13 9.71
C THR A 44 -9.08 41.74 8.45
N VAL A 45 -8.86 41.14 7.27
CA VAL A 45 -9.28 41.69 5.98
C VAL A 45 -10.59 41.08 5.44
N CYS A 46 -10.90 39.81 5.73
CA CYS A 46 -12.06 39.14 5.14
C CYS A 46 -13.34 39.29 5.98
N GLU A 47 -14.47 39.50 5.29
CA GLU A 47 -15.79 39.41 5.90
C GLU A 47 -16.05 37.99 6.47
N LYS A 48 -16.82 37.89 7.57
CA LYS A 48 -17.04 36.66 8.34
C LYS A 48 -17.60 35.49 7.51
N THR A 49 -18.35 35.77 6.45
CA THR A 49 -18.85 34.73 5.53
C THR A 49 -17.77 34.24 4.56
N VAL A 50 -16.94 35.14 4.05
CA VAL A 50 -15.80 34.87 3.14
C VAL A 50 -14.71 34.09 3.89
N LEU A 51 -14.31 34.55 5.07
CA LEU A 51 -13.33 33.86 5.94
C LEU A 51 -13.73 32.40 6.16
N LYS A 52 -15.02 32.13 6.45
CA LYS A 52 -15.53 30.77 6.64
C LYS A 52 -15.54 29.90 5.39
N ARG A 53 -15.48 30.47 4.18
CA ARG A 53 -15.26 29.71 2.93
C ARG A 53 -13.78 29.39 2.77
N VAL A 54 -12.92 30.40 2.86
CA VAL A 54 -11.45 30.25 2.79
C VAL A 54 -10.94 29.20 3.80
N LEU A 55 -11.38 29.25 5.05
CA LEU A 55 -10.99 28.27 6.07
C LEU A 55 -11.41 26.83 5.74
N LYS A 56 -12.56 26.62 5.08
CA LYS A 56 -13.01 25.26 4.69
C LYS A 56 -12.14 24.68 3.58
N ASP A 57 -11.81 25.48 2.58
CA ASP A 57 -11.00 25.04 1.46
C ASP A 57 -9.53 24.88 1.87
N LEU A 58 -9.02 25.78 2.70
CA LEU A 58 -7.69 25.64 3.30
C LEU A 58 -7.59 24.40 4.21
N TRP A 59 -8.60 24.13 5.06
CA TRP A 59 -8.68 22.89 5.84
C TRP A 59 -8.63 21.65 4.95
N ARG A 60 -9.42 21.64 3.86
CA ARG A 60 -9.42 20.55 2.87
C ARG A 60 -8.04 20.35 2.24
N ILE A 61 -7.37 21.44 1.86
CA ILE A 61 -6.02 21.41 1.27
C ILE A 61 -5.01 20.88 2.28
N VAL A 62 -5.03 21.37 3.53
CA VAL A 62 -4.11 20.91 4.59
C VAL A 62 -4.31 19.42 4.86
N MET A 63 -5.54 18.94 5.09
CA MET A 63 -5.80 17.52 5.34
C MET A 63 -5.32 16.63 4.17
N LYS A 64 -5.69 16.97 2.92
CA LYS A 64 -5.24 16.22 1.73
C LYS A 64 -3.73 16.28 1.49
N SER A 65 -3.08 17.38 1.89
CA SER A 65 -1.63 17.55 1.77
C SER A 65 -0.89 16.72 2.81
N LEU A 66 -1.34 16.70 4.07
CA LEU A 66 -0.83 15.82 5.12
C LEU A 66 -0.98 14.36 4.72
N GLU A 67 -2.16 13.99 4.23
CA GLU A 67 -2.47 12.66 3.71
C GLU A 67 -1.49 12.29 2.59
N LYS A 68 -1.44 13.00 1.47
CA LYS A 68 -0.59 12.63 0.31
C LYS A 68 0.92 12.83 0.47
N THR A 69 1.36 13.64 1.43
CA THR A 69 2.79 13.95 1.60
C THR A 69 3.43 13.16 2.74
N ILE A 70 2.66 12.76 3.76
CA ILE A 70 3.20 12.17 4.99
C ILE A 70 2.66 10.76 5.26
N VAL A 71 1.35 10.54 5.07
CA VAL A 71 0.70 9.27 5.43
C VAL A 71 0.55 8.34 4.22
N LEU A 72 0.29 8.89 3.05
CA LEU A 72 0.26 8.25 1.75
C LEU A 72 1.39 8.83 0.87
N PRO A 73 2.68 8.83 1.30
CA PRO A 73 3.75 9.51 0.58
C PRO A 73 3.74 9.10 -0.90
N GLN A 74 3.86 10.11 -1.76
CA GLN A 74 3.48 10.03 -3.16
C GLN A 74 4.11 8.82 -3.87
N SER A 75 3.36 8.25 -4.83
CA SER A 75 3.96 7.54 -5.94
C SER A 75 4.88 8.52 -6.68
N SER A 76 6.16 8.53 -6.35
CA SER A 76 7.13 8.81 -7.40
C SER A 76 6.87 7.76 -8.46
N ASP A 77 6.58 8.19 -9.70
CA ASP A 77 6.43 7.32 -10.87
C ASP A 77 7.81 6.74 -11.23
N THR A 78 8.32 5.91 -10.33
CA THR A 78 9.63 5.30 -10.37
C THR A 78 9.50 3.80 -10.62
N SER A 79 8.83 3.51 -11.74
CA SER A 79 9.24 2.40 -12.62
C SER A 79 10.78 2.38 -12.78
N GLY A 80 11.43 3.55 -12.79
CA GLY A 80 12.89 3.68 -12.72
C GLY A 80 13.55 3.18 -11.42
N ALA A 81 13.06 3.52 -10.22
CA ALA A 81 13.77 3.19 -8.97
C ALA A 81 13.69 1.71 -8.60
N GLN A 82 12.57 1.02 -8.87
CA GLN A 82 12.49 -0.43 -8.73
C GLN A 82 13.43 -1.15 -9.70
N ILE A 83 13.50 -0.71 -10.97
CA ILE A 83 14.44 -1.26 -11.95
C ILE A 83 15.90 -1.03 -11.49
N ILE A 84 16.25 0.19 -11.07
CA ILE A 84 17.59 0.52 -10.57
C ILE A 84 17.94 -0.31 -9.31
N LEU A 85 16.99 -0.51 -8.39
CA LEU A 85 17.23 -1.31 -7.18
C LEU A 85 17.41 -2.81 -7.49
N SER A 86 16.70 -3.35 -8.48
CA SER A 86 16.94 -4.71 -8.98
C SER A 86 18.29 -4.86 -9.69
N ALA A 87 18.67 -3.91 -10.54
CA ALA A 87 19.95 -3.92 -11.26
C ALA A 87 21.16 -3.73 -10.32
N ALA A 88 21.04 -2.87 -9.30
CA ALA A 88 22.06 -2.66 -8.29
C ALA A 88 22.29 -3.88 -7.39
N LYS A 89 21.34 -4.84 -7.35
CA LYS A 89 21.46 -6.07 -6.57
C LYS A 89 22.24 -7.18 -7.29
N GLU A 90 22.28 -7.13 -8.62
CA GLU A 90 23.11 -8.01 -9.46
C GLU A 90 24.59 -7.58 -9.46
N LEU A 91 24.85 -6.27 -9.44
CA LEU A 91 26.20 -5.69 -9.42
C LEU A 91 26.68 -5.41 -7.99
N GLY A 92 27.11 -6.47 -7.30
CA GLY A 92 27.46 -6.49 -5.86
C GLY A 92 28.69 -5.66 -5.41
N HIS A 93 28.90 -4.45 -5.94
CA HIS A 93 30.12 -3.65 -5.71
C HIS A 93 29.89 -2.14 -5.48
N LEU A 94 28.72 -1.73 -4.94
CA LEU A 94 28.42 -0.31 -4.62
C LEU A 94 28.00 -0.08 -3.15
N SER A 95 28.89 -0.43 -2.22
CA SER A 95 28.72 -0.11 -0.78
C SER A 95 28.74 1.40 -0.45
N LYS A 96 29.14 2.27 -1.39
CA LYS A 96 29.32 3.72 -1.17
C LYS A 96 28.22 4.64 -1.75
N LEU A 97 27.24 4.13 -2.51
CA LEU A 97 26.07 4.92 -2.95
C LEU A 97 24.84 4.77 -2.05
N LYS A 98 24.91 3.89 -1.04
CA LYS A 98 23.79 3.54 -0.16
C LYS A 98 23.30 4.73 0.68
N ASP A 99 24.18 5.64 1.09
CA ASP A 99 23.80 6.70 2.05
C ASP A 99 23.11 7.92 1.42
N HIS A 100 23.20 8.10 0.10
CA HIS A 100 22.66 9.29 -0.59
C HIS A 100 21.54 8.99 -1.61
N MET A 101 21.42 7.76 -2.12
CA MET A 101 20.35 7.38 -3.06
C MET A 101 19.18 6.60 -2.40
N VAL A 102 19.33 6.20 -1.12
CA VAL A 102 18.27 5.57 -0.30
C VAL A 102 17.35 6.62 0.36
N SER A 103 17.39 7.88 -0.08
CA SER A 103 16.40 8.90 0.32
C SER A 103 15.04 8.75 -0.37
N GLY A 104 14.96 7.90 -1.42
CA GLY A 104 13.74 7.67 -2.21
C GLY A 104 12.84 6.53 -1.73
N GLU A 105 13.27 5.71 -0.75
CA GLU A 105 12.36 4.74 -0.14
C GLU A 105 11.36 5.46 0.76
N ALA A 106 10.07 5.40 0.42
CA ALA A 106 8.98 5.96 1.21
C ALA A 106 8.91 5.27 2.58
N LYS A 107 9.61 5.83 3.57
CA LYS A 107 9.69 5.33 4.93
C LYS A 107 8.28 5.28 5.54
N SER A 108 7.85 4.08 5.94
CA SER A 108 6.63 3.87 6.71
C SER A 108 6.72 4.65 8.02
N LEU A 109 5.60 5.21 8.46
CA LEU A 109 5.50 5.80 9.79
C LEU A 109 5.66 4.71 10.85
N THR A 110 6.37 5.04 11.93
CA THR A 110 6.46 4.23 13.15
C THR A 110 5.25 4.49 14.06
N PRO A 111 4.95 3.60 15.02
CA PRO A 111 3.86 3.83 15.99
C PRO A 111 4.01 5.15 16.77
N LYS A 112 5.24 5.56 17.12
CA LYS A 112 5.50 6.87 17.75
C LYS A 112 5.15 8.03 16.81
N GLN A 113 5.54 7.96 15.54
CA GLN A 113 5.22 8.99 14.54
C GLN A 113 3.71 9.07 14.24
N CYS A 114 2.99 7.95 14.29
CA CYS A 114 1.53 7.95 14.19
C CYS A 114 0.89 8.67 15.39
N ALA A 115 1.32 8.37 16.61
CA ALA A 115 0.84 9.06 17.81
C ALA A 115 1.15 10.56 17.81
N VAL A 116 2.34 10.96 17.34
CA VAL A 116 2.69 12.38 17.13
C VAL A 116 1.78 13.04 16.08
N MET A 117 1.45 12.33 14.99
CA MET A 117 0.51 12.84 13.99
C MET A 117 -0.91 12.97 14.52
N ASP A 118 -1.40 12.02 15.34
CA ASP A 118 -2.74 12.12 15.94
C ASP A 118 -2.88 13.35 16.85
N VAL A 119 -1.86 13.63 17.68
CA VAL A 119 -1.78 14.87 18.48
C VAL A 119 -1.73 16.10 17.56
N ALA A 120 -0.89 16.06 16.52
CA ALA A 120 -0.75 17.15 15.57
C ALA A 120 -2.07 17.49 14.86
N LEU A 121 -2.87 16.49 14.49
CA LEU A 121 -4.20 16.68 13.89
C LEU A 121 -5.21 17.30 14.85
N ASP A 122 -5.18 16.94 16.13
CA ASP A 122 -6.02 17.59 17.14
C ASP A 122 -5.61 19.05 17.38
N THR A 123 -4.31 19.38 17.36
CA THR A 123 -3.83 20.78 17.43
C THR A 123 -4.23 21.60 16.19
N ILE A 124 -4.06 21.08 14.97
CA ILE A 124 -4.52 21.75 13.74
C ILE A 124 -6.03 21.98 13.79
N LYS A 125 -6.81 20.99 14.26
CA LYS A 125 -8.26 21.12 14.44
C LYS A 125 -8.63 22.21 15.46
N GLN A 126 -7.93 22.31 16.58
CA GLN A 126 -8.12 23.39 17.55
C GLN A 126 -7.81 24.76 16.93
N TYR A 127 -6.74 24.84 16.13
CA TYR A 127 -6.32 26.05 15.44
C TYR A 127 -7.38 26.54 14.43
N PHE A 128 -7.86 25.66 13.53
CA PHE A 128 -8.96 25.99 12.60
C PHE A 128 -10.31 26.28 13.29
N HIS A 129 -10.49 25.83 14.53
CA HIS A 129 -11.66 26.20 15.34
C HIS A 129 -11.54 27.61 15.93
N ALA A 130 -10.33 28.06 16.29
CA ALA A 130 -10.02 29.40 16.81
C ALA A 130 -10.99 29.87 17.91
N GLY A 131 -11.22 29.02 18.92
CA GLY A 131 -12.14 29.31 20.05
C GLY A 131 -13.61 29.54 19.66
N GLY A 132 -14.02 29.17 18.45
CA GLY A 132 -15.36 29.41 17.91
C GLY A 132 -15.43 30.51 16.85
N ASN A 133 -14.36 31.28 16.64
CA ASN A 133 -14.29 32.32 15.61
C ASN A 133 -14.07 31.75 14.21
N GLY A 134 -13.43 30.59 14.09
CA GLY A 134 -13.17 29.89 12.84
C GLY A 134 -14.30 28.93 12.43
N LEU A 135 -13.95 27.66 12.26
CA LEU A 135 -14.87 26.60 11.85
C LEU A 135 -15.58 25.96 13.06
N LYS A 136 -16.81 25.47 12.84
CA LYS A 136 -17.54 24.69 13.86
C LYS A 136 -16.83 23.34 14.08
N LYS A 137 -16.63 22.93 15.33
CA LYS A 137 -16.08 21.60 15.66
C LYS A 137 -16.81 20.46 14.93
N SER A 138 -18.14 20.51 14.86
CA SER A 138 -18.98 19.53 14.16
C SER A 138 -18.78 19.45 12.64
N PHE A 139 -18.19 20.47 12.00
CA PHE A 139 -17.76 20.41 10.61
C PHE A 139 -16.39 19.72 10.49
N LEU A 140 -15.45 20.05 11.38
CA LEU A 140 -14.11 19.48 11.38
C LEU A 140 -14.12 17.97 11.68
N GLU A 141 -14.84 17.55 12.73
CA GLU A 141 -14.97 16.12 13.11
C GLU A 141 -15.70 15.27 12.06
N LYS A 142 -16.55 15.88 11.22
CA LYS A 142 -17.29 15.22 10.14
C LYS A 142 -16.64 15.42 8.76
N SER A 143 -15.42 15.96 8.69
CA SER A 143 -14.74 16.19 7.41
C SER A 143 -14.29 14.85 6.83
N PRO A 144 -14.70 14.49 5.59
CA PRO A 144 -14.30 13.22 4.99
C PRO A 144 -12.77 13.11 4.82
N GLU A 145 -12.07 14.22 4.62
CA GLU A 145 -10.60 14.27 4.55
C GLU A 145 -9.95 13.90 5.90
N LEU A 146 -10.50 14.34 7.02
CA LEU A 146 -9.98 13.96 8.35
C LEU A 146 -10.28 12.50 8.66
N SER A 147 -11.45 12.00 8.27
CA SER A 147 -11.79 10.58 8.40
C SER A 147 -10.87 9.69 7.55
N SER A 148 -10.58 10.09 6.31
CA SER A 148 -9.64 9.39 5.41
C SER A 148 -8.23 9.37 6.00
N LEU A 149 -7.73 10.52 6.45
CA LEU A 149 -6.40 10.65 7.06
C LEU A 149 -6.25 9.83 8.34
N ARG A 150 -7.25 9.83 9.23
CA ARG A 150 -7.26 8.98 10.44
C ARG A 150 -7.37 7.50 10.10
N TYR A 151 -8.14 7.12 9.08
CA TYR A 151 -8.19 5.74 8.61
C TYR A 151 -6.82 5.30 8.08
N ALA A 152 -6.17 6.10 7.24
CA ALA A 152 -4.84 5.83 6.71
C ALA A 152 -3.77 5.69 7.83
N LEU A 153 -3.81 6.56 8.84
CA LEU A 153 -2.96 6.42 10.04
C LEU A 153 -3.24 5.13 10.83
N SER A 154 -4.51 4.73 10.95
CA SER A 154 -4.87 3.49 11.67
C SER A 154 -4.33 2.22 11.03
N LEU A 155 -4.04 2.21 9.72
CA LEU A 155 -3.41 1.05 9.05
C LEU A 155 -2.01 0.77 9.61
N TYR A 156 -1.25 1.80 10.00
CA TYR A 156 0.13 1.64 10.48
C TYR A 156 0.24 0.87 11.81
N THR A 157 -0.84 0.78 12.59
CA THR A 157 -0.89 0.08 13.88
C THR A 157 -1.54 -1.32 13.80
N GLN A 158 -2.07 -1.73 12.64
CA GLN A 158 -2.78 -3.00 12.47
C GLN A 158 -1.85 -4.22 12.35
N THR A 159 -2.37 -5.40 12.70
CA THR A 159 -1.67 -6.68 12.50
C THR A 159 -1.55 -7.03 11.01
N THR A 160 -0.66 -7.97 10.67
CA THR A 160 -0.45 -8.38 9.26
C THR A 160 -1.72 -9.02 8.68
N ASP A 161 -2.41 -9.86 9.44
CA ASP A 161 -3.70 -10.43 9.04
C ASP A 161 -4.79 -9.36 8.86
N ALA A 162 -4.88 -8.37 9.74
CA ALA A 162 -5.83 -7.27 9.59
C ALA A 162 -5.57 -6.45 8.32
N LEU A 163 -4.30 -6.16 8.01
CA LEU A 163 -3.92 -5.47 6.78
C LEU A 163 -4.19 -6.30 5.51
N ILE A 164 -3.87 -7.59 5.51
CA ILE A 164 -4.15 -8.49 4.39
C ILE A 164 -5.66 -8.62 4.18
N ARG A 165 -6.44 -8.79 5.24
CA ARG A 165 -7.92 -8.77 5.21
C ARG A 165 -8.42 -7.47 4.59
N THR A 166 -7.98 -6.32 5.08
CA THR A 166 -8.36 -4.99 4.55
C THR A 166 -8.01 -4.85 3.08
N PHE A 167 -6.84 -5.33 2.65
CA PHE A 167 -6.48 -5.37 1.24
C PHE A 167 -7.50 -6.18 0.43
N VAL A 168 -7.74 -7.45 0.79
CA VAL A 168 -8.60 -8.35 0.01
C VAL A 168 -10.06 -7.86 -0.04
N THR A 169 -10.57 -7.26 1.06
CA THR A 169 -11.94 -6.75 1.11
C THR A 169 -12.13 -5.41 0.40
N THR A 170 -11.11 -4.54 0.35
CA THR A 170 -11.18 -3.25 -0.36
C THR A 170 -10.85 -3.36 -1.84
N GLN A 171 -9.94 -4.25 -2.23
CA GLN A 171 -9.56 -4.38 -3.64
C GLN A 171 -10.69 -4.98 -4.49
N HIS A 172 -11.21 -4.17 -5.41
CA HIS A 172 -12.07 -4.61 -6.50
C HIS A 172 -11.24 -5.02 -7.72
N ALA A 173 -10.52 -6.14 -7.61
CA ALA A 173 -9.84 -6.75 -8.75
C ALA A 173 -10.84 -7.52 -9.62
N GLN A 174 -11.33 -6.90 -10.70
CA GLN A 174 -12.11 -7.60 -11.74
C GLN A 174 -11.19 -8.22 -12.80
N VAL A 175 -11.33 -9.53 -12.99
CA VAL A 175 -10.42 -10.36 -13.79
C VAL A 175 -11.31 -11.27 -14.67
N VAL A 176 -11.60 -10.83 -15.92
CA VAL A 176 -12.65 -11.36 -16.82
C VAL A 176 -12.21 -12.02 -18.17
N ALA A 177 -11.09 -11.63 -18.82
CA ALA A 177 -10.33 -12.38 -19.89
C ALA A 177 -9.92 -13.84 -19.54
N ALA A 178 -8.72 -14.40 -19.78
CA ALA A 178 -7.61 -14.08 -20.70
C ALA A 178 -7.82 -14.78 -22.02
N ASN A 179 -7.18 -14.27 -23.07
CA ASN A 179 -6.85 -15.00 -24.28
C ASN A 179 -5.54 -14.45 -24.88
N ASP A 180 -4.96 -15.18 -25.83
CA ASP A 180 -3.84 -14.71 -26.67
C ASP A 180 -2.59 -14.28 -25.88
N LEU A 181 -1.96 -15.25 -25.17
CA LEU A 181 -0.70 -15.04 -24.45
C LEU A 181 0.48 -14.85 -25.40
N LYS A 182 0.62 -13.63 -25.92
CA LYS A 182 1.79 -13.19 -26.67
C LYS A 182 3.00 -13.18 -25.75
N TRP A 183 3.76 -14.26 -25.82
CA TRP A 183 5.04 -14.45 -25.17
C TRP A 183 6.06 -14.86 -26.22
N GLN A 184 6.93 -13.92 -26.57
CA GLN A 184 8.13 -14.19 -27.35
C GLN A 184 9.30 -14.36 -26.40
N THR A 185 10.06 -15.44 -26.58
CA THR A 185 11.26 -15.76 -25.82
C THR A 185 12.33 -16.23 -26.78
N SER A 186 13.58 -15.83 -26.55
CA SER A 186 14.74 -16.23 -27.35
C SER A 186 15.14 -17.70 -27.16
N GLY A 187 14.60 -18.37 -26.15
CA GLY A 187 14.77 -19.80 -25.91
C GLY A 187 13.43 -20.53 -25.74
N MET A 188 13.50 -21.85 -25.52
CA MET A 188 12.34 -22.73 -25.37
C MET A 188 11.33 -22.21 -24.33
N PHE A 189 10.09 -21.96 -24.73
CA PHE A 189 9.02 -21.57 -23.80
C PHE A 189 8.62 -22.77 -22.92
N ARG A 190 8.64 -22.62 -21.59
CA ARG A 190 8.36 -23.69 -20.64
C ARG A 190 7.36 -23.24 -19.55
N PRO A 191 6.10 -22.96 -19.90
CA PRO A 191 5.13 -22.47 -18.94
C PRO A 191 4.81 -23.47 -17.83
N PHE A 192 4.64 -22.92 -16.63
CA PHE A 192 3.97 -23.54 -15.50
C PHE A 192 3.06 -22.50 -14.83
N VAL A 193 2.13 -22.98 -14.00
CA VAL A 193 1.22 -22.13 -13.23
C VAL A 193 1.59 -22.23 -11.76
N GLU A 194 1.77 -21.09 -11.11
CA GLU A 194 1.82 -20.95 -9.67
C GLU A 194 0.45 -20.46 -9.18
N VAL A 195 -0.13 -21.17 -8.22
CA VAL A 195 -1.42 -20.84 -7.62
C VAL A 195 -1.21 -20.57 -6.14
N ASN A 196 -1.53 -19.35 -5.71
CA ASN A 196 -1.38 -18.88 -4.35
C ASN A 196 -2.75 -18.51 -3.76
N ILE A 197 -3.06 -18.97 -2.55
CA ILE A 197 -4.16 -18.44 -1.75
C ILE A 197 -3.64 -17.30 -0.87
N ILE A 198 -4.36 -16.18 -0.86
CA ILE A 198 -4.01 -14.97 -0.13
C ILE A 198 -5.20 -14.60 0.76
N GLY A 199 -4.90 -14.26 2.02
CA GLY A 199 -5.87 -13.93 3.05
C GLY A 199 -5.26 -14.06 4.45
N PRO A 200 -6.02 -13.68 5.49
CA PRO A 200 -5.57 -13.72 6.88
C PRO A 200 -5.51 -15.17 7.43
N HIS A 201 -4.77 -15.38 8.51
CA HIS A 201 -4.73 -16.64 9.28
C HIS A 201 -4.29 -17.88 8.45
N LEU A 202 -3.28 -17.66 7.60
CA LEU A 202 -2.65 -18.67 6.72
C LEU A 202 -1.16 -18.90 7.03
N SER A 203 -0.66 -18.49 8.20
CA SER A 203 0.77 -18.59 8.57
C SER A 203 1.24 -20.04 8.77
N ASP A 204 0.35 -20.91 9.22
CA ASP A 204 0.54 -22.34 9.50
C ASP A 204 0.15 -23.24 8.31
N LYS A 205 -0.36 -22.66 7.21
CA LYS A 205 -1.03 -23.40 6.13
C LYS A 205 -0.26 -23.36 4.81
N LYS A 206 -0.50 -24.38 3.97
CA LYS A 206 0.07 -24.42 2.63
C LYS A 206 -0.61 -23.39 1.72
N ARG A 207 0.09 -22.29 1.45
CA ARG A 207 -0.44 -21.17 0.64
C ARG A 207 -0.18 -21.26 -0.86
N LYS A 208 0.74 -22.12 -1.31
CA LYS A 208 1.23 -22.16 -2.69
C LYS A 208 1.27 -23.57 -3.27
N PHE A 209 0.86 -23.70 -4.53
CA PHE A 209 1.09 -24.86 -5.37
C PHE A 209 1.67 -24.42 -6.73
N THR A 210 2.38 -25.33 -7.38
CA THR A 210 2.90 -25.15 -8.74
C THR A 210 2.56 -26.38 -9.58
N THR A 211 2.18 -26.17 -10.84
CA THR A 211 2.01 -27.26 -11.81
C THR A 211 3.37 -27.75 -12.31
N LYS A 212 3.40 -28.93 -12.94
CA LYS A 212 4.55 -29.33 -13.76
C LYS A 212 4.68 -28.40 -14.98
N SER A 213 5.90 -28.02 -15.35
CA SER A 213 6.15 -27.24 -16.56
C SER A 213 5.91 -28.07 -17.83
N LYS A 214 5.48 -27.40 -18.91
CA LYS A 214 5.25 -28.03 -20.23
C LYS A 214 6.24 -27.46 -21.24
N ASN A 215 6.96 -28.31 -21.97
CA ASN A 215 7.93 -27.84 -22.97
C ASN A 215 7.24 -27.36 -24.25
N ASN A 216 7.67 -26.18 -24.74
CA ASN A 216 7.33 -25.57 -26.02
C ASN A 216 5.82 -25.42 -26.31
N SER A 217 5.03 -25.02 -25.31
CA SER A 217 3.57 -25.01 -25.41
C SER A 217 2.97 -23.63 -25.14
N TRP A 218 2.34 -23.01 -26.15
CA TRP A 218 1.63 -21.73 -25.99
C TRP A 218 0.17 -21.88 -25.54
N ALA A 219 -0.35 -23.12 -25.49
CA ALA A 219 -1.67 -23.46 -24.97
C ALA A 219 -1.60 -24.71 -24.07
N PRO A 220 -0.84 -24.66 -22.94
CA PRO A 220 -0.61 -25.81 -22.09
C PRO A 220 -1.89 -26.24 -21.33
N LYS A 221 -2.18 -27.55 -21.35
CA LYS A 221 -3.19 -28.16 -20.47
C LYS A 221 -2.48 -28.86 -19.31
N PHE A 222 -2.72 -28.38 -18.09
CA PHE A 222 -2.11 -28.92 -16.88
C PHE A 222 -2.95 -30.04 -16.26
N ASN A 223 -4.26 -29.82 -16.13
CA ASN A 223 -5.22 -30.77 -15.56
C ASN A 223 -4.82 -31.25 -14.14
N GLU A 224 -4.40 -30.31 -13.29
CA GLU A 224 -4.02 -30.55 -11.89
C GLU A 224 -5.05 -29.92 -10.95
N THR A 225 -5.35 -30.57 -9.82
CA THR A 225 -6.28 -30.09 -8.80
C THR A 225 -5.53 -29.75 -7.52
N PHE A 226 -5.73 -28.53 -7.01
CA PHE A 226 -5.12 -28.05 -5.77
C PHE A 226 -6.16 -27.85 -4.68
N HIS A 227 -5.80 -28.17 -3.45
CA HIS A 227 -6.67 -28.05 -2.28
C HIS A 227 -6.02 -27.08 -1.28
N PHE A 228 -6.75 -26.03 -0.93
CA PHE A 228 -6.35 -25.04 0.08
C PHE A 228 -7.22 -25.19 1.32
N ILE A 229 -6.63 -24.96 2.49
CA ILE A 229 -7.33 -24.90 3.77
C ILE A 229 -7.32 -23.43 4.20
N LEU A 230 -8.50 -22.85 4.46
CA LEU A 230 -8.63 -21.45 4.87
C LEU A 230 -8.52 -21.29 6.40
N GLY A 231 -8.52 -20.05 6.90
CA GLY A 231 -8.74 -19.74 8.31
C GLY A 231 -10.15 -20.15 8.77
N ASN A 232 -10.28 -20.55 10.04
CA ASN A 232 -11.59 -20.86 10.63
C ASN A 232 -12.28 -19.62 11.23
N GLU A 233 -11.55 -18.51 11.37
CA GLU A 233 -12.03 -17.26 11.97
C GLU A 233 -12.78 -16.39 10.96
N ASP A 234 -12.51 -16.57 9.66
CA ASP A 234 -12.99 -15.70 8.59
C ASP A 234 -13.71 -16.44 7.47
N GLY A 235 -14.77 -15.80 6.97
CA GLY A 235 -15.45 -16.27 5.76
C GLY A 235 -14.63 -16.06 4.48
N PRO A 236 -15.01 -16.74 3.38
CA PRO A 236 -14.30 -16.72 2.10
C PRO A 236 -14.15 -15.31 1.50
N GLN A 237 -14.97 -14.34 1.90
CA GLN A 237 -14.87 -12.95 1.45
C GLN A 237 -13.57 -12.22 1.84
N CYS A 238 -12.81 -12.76 2.80
CA CYS A 238 -11.49 -12.23 3.18
C CYS A 238 -10.33 -12.90 2.42
N TYR A 239 -10.62 -13.74 1.42
CA TYR A 239 -9.63 -14.52 0.68
C TYR A 239 -9.73 -14.32 -0.83
N GLU A 240 -8.57 -14.40 -1.49
CA GLU A 240 -8.43 -14.33 -2.95
C GLU A 240 -7.41 -15.34 -3.45
N LEU A 241 -7.63 -15.86 -4.64
CA LEU A 241 -6.74 -16.77 -5.35
C LEU A 241 -5.92 -15.99 -6.39
N GLN A 242 -4.60 -15.96 -6.23
CA GLN A 242 -3.69 -15.39 -7.23
C GLN A 242 -3.07 -16.49 -8.09
N VAL A 243 -3.31 -16.41 -9.39
CA VAL A 243 -2.81 -17.34 -10.41
C VAL A 243 -1.75 -16.63 -11.24
N CYS A 244 -0.52 -17.09 -11.20
CA CYS A 244 0.60 -16.52 -11.95
C CYS A 244 1.15 -17.57 -12.93
N VAL A 245 1.16 -17.24 -14.23
CA VAL A 245 1.82 -18.08 -15.24
C VAL A 245 3.24 -17.60 -15.39
N LYS A 246 4.19 -18.54 -15.28
CA LYS A 246 5.63 -18.28 -15.30
C LYS A 246 6.32 -19.15 -16.35
N ASP A 247 7.33 -18.60 -17.00
CA ASP A 247 8.19 -19.28 -17.97
C ASP A 247 9.44 -19.81 -17.25
N TYR A 248 9.61 -21.13 -17.21
CA TYR A 248 10.69 -21.75 -16.46
C TYR A 248 12.06 -21.51 -17.11
N CYS A 249 12.98 -20.90 -16.35
CA CYS A 249 14.31 -20.54 -16.83
C CYS A 249 15.40 -21.32 -16.10
N PHE A 250 16.03 -22.29 -16.77
CA PHE A 250 17.17 -22.99 -16.20
C PHE A 250 18.33 -22.02 -15.88
N GLY A 251 18.80 -22.04 -14.63
CA GLY A 251 19.92 -21.21 -14.16
C GLY A 251 19.61 -19.71 -13.98
N ARG A 252 18.35 -19.28 -14.08
CA ARG A 252 17.92 -17.89 -13.85
C ARG A 252 16.60 -17.86 -13.07
N ALA A 253 16.13 -16.66 -12.70
CA ALA A 253 14.78 -16.51 -12.16
C ALA A 253 13.72 -16.82 -13.23
N ASP A 254 12.64 -17.49 -12.83
CA ASP A 254 11.48 -17.75 -13.68
C ASP A 254 10.78 -16.43 -14.04
N ARG A 255 10.34 -16.30 -15.29
CA ARG A 255 9.81 -15.03 -15.81
C ARG A 255 8.29 -14.99 -15.75
N VAL A 256 7.72 -13.91 -15.24
CA VAL A 256 6.27 -13.74 -15.15
C VAL A 256 5.67 -13.50 -16.53
N VAL A 257 4.92 -14.47 -17.04
CA VAL A 257 4.15 -14.36 -18.29
C VAL A 257 2.88 -13.55 -18.04
N GLY A 258 2.27 -13.66 -16.85
CA GLY A 258 1.21 -12.75 -16.41
C GLY A 258 0.38 -13.30 -15.24
N ILE A 259 -0.46 -12.44 -14.68
CA ILE A 259 -1.08 -12.63 -13.36
C ILE A 259 -2.59 -12.40 -13.43
N ALA A 260 -3.36 -13.31 -12.84
CA ALA A 260 -4.78 -13.17 -12.55
C ALA A 260 -5.03 -13.24 -11.03
N VAL A 261 -6.09 -12.59 -10.56
CA VAL A 261 -6.59 -12.68 -9.17
C VAL A 261 -8.10 -12.91 -9.19
N MET A 262 -8.58 -13.85 -8.38
CA MET A 262 -10.00 -14.17 -8.24
C MET A 262 -10.42 -14.05 -6.79
N GLN A 263 -11.46 -13.28 -6.50
CA GLN A 263 -11.96 -13.09 -5.14
C GLN A 263 -12.86 -14.26 -4.74
N LEU A 264 -12.63 -14.90 -3.58
CA LEU A 264 -13.41 -16.07 -3.20
C LEU A 264 -14.85 -15.75 -2.81
N ARG A 265 -15.19 -14.49 -2.48
CA ARG A 265 -16.60 -14.03 -2.34
C ARG A 265 -17.45 -14.35 -3.58
N ASP A 266 -16.93 -14.07 -4.77
CA ASP A 266 -17.67 -14.21 -6.04
C ASP A 266 -17.91 -15.69 -6.42
N VAL A 267 -17.13 -16.60 -5.82
CA VAL A 267 -17.20 -18.06 -6.02
C VAL A 267 -18.01 -18.74 -4.92
N ALA A 268 -17.86 -18.31 -3.67
CA ALA A 268 -18.50 -18.91 -2.52
C ALA A 268 -20.03 -18.85 -2.60
N GLU A 269 -20.59 -17.74 -3.09
CA GLU A 269 -22.03 -17.59 -3.35
C GLU A 269 -22.57 -18.59 -4.40
N ARG A 270 -21.70 -19.08 -5.30
CA ARG A 270 -22.06 -19.97 -6.41
C ARG A 270 -21.72 -21.45 -6.12
N GLY A 271 -20.99 -21.73 -5.04
CA GLY A 271 -20.47 -23.05 -4.68
C GLY A 271 -19.34 -23.57 -5.59
N SER A 272 -19.40 -23.30 -6.89
CA SER A 272 -18.32 -23.59 -7.85
C SER A 272 -18.31 -22.61 -9.01
N CYS A 273 -17.16 -22.44 -9.67
CA CYS A 273 -17.05 -21.69 -10.91
C CYS A 273 -16.11 -22.38 -11.90
N ALA A 274 -16.51 -22.41 -13.17
CA ALA A 274 -15.61 -22.59 -14.30
C ALA A 274 -15.52 -21.25 -15.03
N CYS A 275 -14.33 -20.66 -15.10
CA CYS A 275 -14.12 -19.36 -15.70
C CYS A 275 -12.75 -19.29 -16.38
N TRP A 276 -12.61 -18.28 -17.24
CA TRP A 276 -11.36 -17.85 -17.83
C TRP A 276 -10.89 -16.61 -17.05
N CYS A 277 -9.58 -16.43 -16.87
CA CYS A 277 -9.03 -15.34 -16.05
C CYS A 277 -7.89 -14.57 -16.78
N PRO A 278 -7.96 -13.23 -16.95
CA PRO A 278 -6.99 -12.39 -17.66
C PRO A 278 -5.66 -12.35 -16.94
N LEU A 279 -4.61 -12.71 -17.67
CA LEU A 279 -3.25 -12.54 -17.22
C LEU A 279 -2.80 -11.11 -17.53
N GLY A 280 -3.00 -10.23 -16.55
CA GLY A 280 -2.47 -8.88 -16.56
C GLY A 280 -0.94 -8.87 -16.51
N ARG A 281 -0.33 -7.79 -17.01
CA ARG A 281 1.12 -7.57 -16.89
C ARG A 281 1.55 -7.23 -15.46
N ARG A 282 0.66 -6.63 -14.68
CA ARG A 282 0.83 -6.29 -13.26
C ARG A 282 -0.54 -6.30 -12.58
N LEU A 283 -0.57 -6.40 -11.27
CA LEU A 283 -1.76 -6.08 -10.49
C LEU A 283 -1.95 -4.56 -10.43
N HIS A 284 -3.21 -4.11 -10.51
CA HIS A 284 -3.57 -2.73 -10.19
C HIS A 284 -4.11 -2.70 -8.77
N MET A 285 -3.78 -1.66 -8.01
CA MET A 285 -4.20 -1.46 -6.63
C MET A 285 -4.67 -0.02 -6.44
N ASP A 286 -5.68 0.18 -5.60
CA ASP A 286 -6.04 1.51 -5.14
C ASP A 286 -5.04 2.06 -4.09
N ASP A 287 -5.27 3.28 -3.64
CA ASP A 287 -4.41 3.98 -2.68
C ASP A 287 -4.33 3.23 -1.32
N THR A 288 -5.39 2.50 -0.93
CA THR A 288 -5.42 1.67 0.29
C THR A 288 -4.53 0.44 0.10
N GLY A 289 -4.66 -0.25 -1.03
CA GLY A 289 -3.86 -1.42 -1.37
C GLY A 289 -2.36 -1.11 -1.45
N GLN A 290 -2.00 0.02 -2.06
CA GLN A 290 -0.61 0.52 -2.09
C GLN A 290 -0.07 0.85 -0.69
N THR A 291 -0.91 1.42 0.18
CA THR A 291 -0.54 1.76 1.56
C THR A 291 -0.32 0.51 2.41
N VAL A 292 -1.22 -0.46 2.33
CA VAL A 292 -1.05 -1.79 2.94
C VAL A 292 0.26 -2.42 2.49
N LEU A 293 0.53 -2.46 1.17
CA LEU A 293 1.73 -3.05 0.62
C LEU A 293 3.02 -2.39 1.16
N ARG A 294 3.01 -1.07 1.33
CA ARG A 294 4.12 -0.28 1.92
C ARG A 294 4.32 -0.52 3.42
N ILE A 295 3.23 -0.67 4.18
CA ILE A 295 3.32 -0.99 5.62
C ILE A 295 3.87 -2.40 5.81
N LEU A 296 3.44 -3.36 4.98
CA LEU A 296 3.90 -4.74 5.04
C LEU A 296 5.34 -4.91 4.54
N SER A 297 5.81 -4.12 3.56
CA SER A 297 7.19 -4.23 3.04
C SER A 297 8.26 -3.89 4.07
N GLN A 298 7.91 -3.12 5.10
CA GLN A 298 8.80 -2.75 6.20
C GLN A 298 8.82 -3.80 7.33
N ARG A 299 7.97 -4.83 7.29
CA ARG A 299 7.93 -5.92 8.30
C ARG A 299 8.96 -6.99 7.97
N THR A 300 10.24 -6.61 8.05
CA THR A 300 11.40 -7.46 7.70
C THR A 300 11.57 -8.71 8.57
N ASN A 301 10.80 -8.86 9.65
CA ASN A 301 10.79 -10.04 10.52
C ASN A 301 9.52 -10.90 10.35
N ASP A 302 8.61 -10.55 9.43
CA ASP A 302 7.34 -11.24 9.19
C ASP A 302 7.36 -11.90 7.81
N GLU A 303 7.45 -13.23 7.78
CA GLU A 303 7.47 -14.01 6.54
C GLU A 303 6.12 -13.99 5.79
N VAL A 304 5.00 -13.78 6.50
CA VAL A 304 3.67 -13.61 5.87
C VAL A 304 3.64 -12.29 5.11
N ALA A 305 4.10 -11.20 5.75
CA ALA A 305 4.21 -9.89 5.11
C ALA A 305 5.17 -9.92 3.92
N LYS A 306 6.35 -10.55 4.04
CA LYS A 306 7.30 -10.71 2.92
C LYS A 306 6.71 -11.46 1.73
N GLU A 307 6.08 -12.61 1.95
CA GLU A 307 5.49 -13.39 0.85
C GLU A 307 4.34 -12.62 0.20
N PHE A 308 3.48 -11.98 0.99
CA PHE A 308 2.42 -11.11 0.47
C PHE A 308 2.99 -9.99 -0.41
N VAL A 309 3.98 -9.24 0.09
CA VAL A 309 4.60 -8.12 -0.63
C VAL A 309 5.26 -8.59 -1.92
N LYS A 310 5.94 -9.75 -1.90
CA LYS A 310 6.53 -10.37 -3.07
C LYS A 310 5.46 -10.71 -4.12
N LEU A 311 4.42 -11.45 -3.74
CA LEU A 311 3.32 -11.85 -4.63
C LEU A 311 2.60 -10.65 -5.24
N LYS A 312 2.40 -9.59 -4.45
CA LYS A 312 1.71 -8.37 -4.86
C LYS A 312 2.56 -7.42 -5.69
N SER A 313 3.88 -7.55 -5.64
CA SER A 313 4.83 -6.79 -6.47
C SER A 313 5.25 -7.54 -7.75
N GLU A 314 4.73 -8.74 -8.02
CA GLU A 314 5.03 -9.46 -9.27
C GLU A 314 4.51 -8.68 -10.50
N MET A 315 5.35 -8.62 -11.54
CA MET A 315 5.00 -8.03 -12.83
C MET A 315 5.77 -8.70 -13.97
N ARG A 316 5.19 -8.72 -15.17
CA ARG A 316 5.87 -9.04 -16.43
C ARG A 316 6.86 -7.92 -16.77
N SER A 317 8.08 -8.27 -17.16
CA SER A 317 9.07 -7.31 -17.68
C SER A 317 8.55 -6.54 -18.90
N ALA A 318 8.87 -5.25 -19.00
CA ALA A 318 8.46 -4.39 -20.11
C ALA A 318 9.21 -4.71 -21.42
N GLU A 319 10.38 -5.34 -21.33
CA GLU A 319 11.25 -5.69 -22.46
C GLU A 319 10.86 -7.02 -23.13
N GLU A 320 9.98 -7.80 -22.50
CA GLU A 320 9.68 -9.18 -22.89
C GLU A 320 8.28 -9.35 -23.49
N GLY A 321 8.22 -9.90 -24.72
CA GLY A 321 6.97 -10.10 -25.46
C GLY A 321 6.55 -8.93 -26.37
N ARG A 322 7.51 -8.25 -27.00
CA ARG A 322 7.32 -7.77 -28.38
C ARG A 322 7.36 -8.96 -29.32
#